data_AF-K0W7N3-F1
#
_entry.id   AF-K0W7N3-F1
#
_cell.length_a   1.000
_cell.length_b   1.000
_cell.length_c   1.000
_cell.angle_alpha   90.00
_cell.angle_beta   90.00
_cell.angle_gamma   90.00
#
_symmetry.space_group_name_H-M   'P 1'
#
loop_
_entity.id
_entity.type
_entity.pdbx_description
1 polymer ?
#
loop_
_entity_poly.entity_id
_entity_poly.type
_entity_poly.pdbx_seq_one_letter_code
_entity_poly.pdbx_strand_id
1 'polypeptide(L)' 'MIENLLKSGVMAEAMQVRTRGEPVGEVLQDKAFEVRADLLVMGGFGHSRLREFVLGGATQAVLTRITLPVLLSH' A
#
# COMPACT_ATOMS: atom_id res chain seq x y z
N MET A 1 5.05 4.87 -13.62
CA MET A 1 4.16 3.83 -13.09
C MET A 1 2.73 4.05 -13.56
N ILE A 2 2.08 5.17 -13.22
CA ILE A 2 0.70 5.45 -13.64
C ILE A 2 0.51 5.44 -15.16
N GLU A 3 1.48 5.96 -15.91
CA GLU A 3 1.45 5.93 -17.39
C GLU A 3 1.36 4.51 -17.97
N ASN A 4 2.03 3.53 -17.35
CA ASN A 4 1.98 2.14 -17.83
C ASN A 4 0.62 1.50 -17.55
N LEU A 5 0.00 1.83 -16.42
CA LEU A 5 -1.36 1.37 -16.07
C LEU A 5 -2.40 1.94 -17.04
N LEU A 6 -2.31 3.24 -17.33
CA LEU A 6 -3.20 3.88 -18.30
C LEU A 6 -3.00 3.30 -19.71
N LYS A 7 -1.75 3.08 -20.14
CA LYS A 7 -1.44 2.43 -21.43
C LYS A 7 -1.96 1.00 -21.53
N SER A 8 -2.03 0.27 -20.41
CA SER A 8 -2.62 -1.08 -20.37
C SER A 8 -4.15 -1.07 -20.23
N GLY A 9 -4.80 0.09 -20.31
CA GLY A 9 -6.26 0.22 -20.23
C GLY A 9 -6.83 0.21 -18.81
N VAL A 10 -6.00 0.29 -17.78
CA VAL A 10 -6.45 0.38 -16.38
C VAL A 10 -6.78 1.83 -16.06
N MET A 11 -8.01 2.09 -15.60
CA MET A 11 -8.37 3.38 -15.03
C MET A 11 -7.63 3.57 -13.70
N ALA A 12 -6.75 4.57 -13.63
CA ALA A 12 -5.89 4.77 -12.48
C ALA A 12 -5.63 6.25 -12.21
N GLU A 13 -5.56 6.61 -10.93
CA GLU A 13 -5.21 7.95 -10.47
C GLU A 13 -3.97 7.87 -9.56
N ALA A 14 -3.05 8.83 -9.73
CA ALA A 14 -1.89 8.96 -8.86
C ALA A 14 -2.20 9.94 -7.73
N MET A 15 -2.06 9.48 -6.50
CA MET A 15 -2.36 10.28 -5.31
C MET A 15 -1.16 10.29 -4.36
N GLN A 16 -0.78 11.49 -3.92
CA GLN A 16 0.21 11.65 -2.86
C GLN A 16 -0.48 11.76 -1.50
N VAL A 17 -0.07 10.91 -0.57
CA VAL A 17 -0.55 10.92 0.80
C VAL A 17 0.65 11.25 1.69
N ARG A 18 0.49 12.26 2.55
CA ARG A 18 1.53 12.68 3.48
C ARG A 18 1.14 12.26 4.89
N THR A 19 2.09 11.72 5.63
CA THR A 19 1.93 11.53 7.07
C THR A 19 2.27 12.85 7.78
N ARG A 20 1.64 13.08 8.94
CA ARG A 20 1.91 14.17 9.88
C ARG A 20 2.43 13.64 11.22
N GLY A 21 2.97 12.42 11.23
CA GLY A 21 3.47 11.72 12.41
C GLY A 21 2.70 10.44 12.74
N GLU A 22 1.59 10.19 12.05
CA GLU A 22 0.81 8.97 12.18
C GLU A 22 1.55 7.77 11.57
N PRO A 23 1.30 6.54 12.05
CA PRO A 23 1.82 5.33 11.45
C PRO A 23 1.41 5.22 9.98
N VAL A 24 2.36 4.89 9.10
CA VAL A 24 2.10 4.74 7.65
C VAL A 24 0.95 3.77 7.36
N GLY A 25 0.84 2.68 8.13
CA GLY A 25 -0.22 1.70 7.93
C GLY A 25 -1.63 2.20 8.30
N GLU A 26 -1.74 3.17 9.20
CA GLU A 26 -3.01 3.84 9.51
C GLU A 26 -3.37 4.80 8.38
N VAL A 27 -2.43 5.66 7.98
CA VAL A 27 -2.63 6.62 6.89
C VAL A 27 -3.02 5.96 5.57
N LEU A 28 -2.42 4.81 5.24
CA LEU A 28 -2.76 4.06 4.02
C LEU A 28 -4.18 3.50 4.08
N GLN A 29 -4.59 2.95 5.22
CA GLN A 29 -5.91 2.34 5.38
C GLN A 29 -7.03 3.38 5.52
N ASP A 30 -6.78 4.48 6.23
CA ASP A 30 -7.69 5.63 6.28
C ASP A 30 -7.88 6.21 4.89
N LYS A 31 -6.79 6.33 4.13
CA LYS A 31 -6.92 6.84 2.76
C LYS A 31 -7.68 5.88 1.85
N ALA A 32 -7.45 4.57 1.99
CA ALA A 32 -8.23 3.55 1.28
C ALA A 32 -9.73 3.66 1.62
N PHE A 33 -10.06 3.92 2.88
CA PHE A 33 -11.43 4.14 3.32
C PHE A 33 -12.04 5.42 2.73
N GLU A 34 -11.30 6.54 2.75
CA GLU A 34 -11.75 7.83 2.18
C GLU A 34 -12.11 7.72 0.69
N VAL A 35 -11.33 6.96 -0.08
CA VAL A 35 -11.58 6.72 -1.51
C VAL A 35 -12.55 5.57 -1.76
N ARG A 36 -13.10 4.97 -0.70
CA ARG A 36 -14.02 3.82 -0.74
C ARG A 36 -13.43 2.63 -1.49
N ALA A 37 -12.16 2.34 -1.25
CA ALA A 37 -11.51 1.16 -1.82
C ALA A 37 -12.03 -0.11 -1.15
N ASP A 38 -12.33 -1.12 -1.97
CA ASP A 38 -12.72 -2.45 -1.49
C ASP A 38 -11.51 -3.34 -1.12
N LEU A 39 -10.32 -2.99 -1.62
CA LEU A 39 -9.09 -3.77 -1.46
C LEU A 39 -7.86 -2.86 -1.46
N LEU A 40 -6.99 -3.04 -0.46
CA LEU A 40 -5.66 -2.46 -0.44
C LEU A 40 -4.63 -3.45 -0.99
N VAL A 41 -4.01 -3.13 -2.12
CA VAL A 41 -2.92 -3.92 -2.70
C VAL A 41 -1.58 -3.28 -2.39
N MET A 42 -0.65 -4.03 -1.80
CA MET A 42 0.70 -3.55 -1.47
C MET A 42 1.78 -4.55 -1.85
N GLY A 43 3.00 -4.05 -2.07
CA GLY A 43 4.17 -4.91 -2.12
C GLY A 43 4.47 -5.49 -0.74
N GLY A 44 4.65 -6.81 -0.65
CA GLY A 44 5.05 -7.47 0.60
C GLY A 44 6.49 -7.17 1.04
N PHE A 45 7.35 -6.75 0.10
CA PHE A 45 8.80 -6.68 0.29
C PHE A 45 9.40 -5.44 -0.39
N GLY A 46 10.35 -4.79 0.29
CA GLY A 46 11.10 -3.64 -0.24
C GLY A 46 12.56 -3.99 -0.53
N HIS A 47 12.99 -3.77 -1.77
CA HIS A 47 14.35 -3.52 -2.30
C HIS A 47 15.60 -3.85 -1.45
N SER A 48 15.67 -5.01 -0.78
CA SER A 48 16.93 -5.65 -0.45
C SER A 48 16.79 -7.14 -0.69
N ARG A 49 17.45 -7.63 -1.74
CA ARG A 49 17.74 -9.06 -1.99
C ARG A 49 18.65 -9.68 -0.90
N LEU A 50 18.67 -9.08 0.30
CA LEU A 50 19.42 -9.48 1.47
C LEU A 50 18.45 -9.47 2.64
N ARG A 51 17.91 -10.67 2.94
CA ARG A 51 17.04 -11.04 4.08
C ARG A 51 15.54 -11.09 3.78
N GLU A 52 15.14 -12.17 3.11
CA GLU A 52 13.78 -12.62 2.73
C GLU A 52 12.72 -12.80 3.85
N PHE A 53 12.91 -12.24 5.05
CA PHE A 53 11.98 -12.40 6.17
C PHE A 53 11.63 -11.11 6.92
N VAL A 54 12.08 -9.94 6.44
CA VAL A 54 11.71 -8.66 7.08
C VAL A 54 10.62 -7.99 6.26
N LEU A 55 9.39 -8.06 6.77
CA LEU A 55 8.32 -7.19 6.30
C LEU A 55 8.81 -5.74 6.37
N GLY A 56 8.66 -4.98 5.27
CA GLY A 56 8.96 -3.54 5.30
C GLY A 56 8.12 -2.85 6.38
N GLY A 57 8.63 -1.76 6.97
CA GLY A 57 7.95 -1.08 8.08
C GLY A 57 6.50 -0.69 7.78
N ALA A 58 6.19 -0.34 6.52
CA ALA A 58 4.81 -0.08 6.09
C ALA A 58 3.94 -1.35 6.07
N THR A 59 4.45 -2.46 5.53
CA THR A 59 3.74 -3.75 5.48
C THR A 59 3.47 -4.28 6.88
N GLN A 60 4.47 -4.21 7.77
CA GLN A 60 4.27 -4.59 9.17
C GLN A 60 3.21 -3.70 9.85
N ALA A 61 3.27 -2.38 9.64
CA ALA A 61 2.31 -1.45 10.24
C ALA A 61 0.87 -1.74 9.79
N VAL A 62 0.63 -2.05 8.51
CA VAL A 62 -0.70 -2.44 8.01
C VAL A 62 -1.15 -3.76 8.61
N LEU A 63 -0.31 -4.79 8.61
CA LEU A 63 -0.68 -6.11 9.12
C LEU A 63 -0.89 -6.15 10.64
N THR A 64 -0.31 -5.21 11.38
CA THR A 64 -0.52 -5.09 12.83
C THR A 64 -1.97 -4.76 13.17
N ARG A 65 -2.65 -3.99 12.31
CA ARG A 65 -4.06 -3.63 12.48
C ARG A 65 -4.73 -3.45 11.13
N ILE A 66 -5.38 -4.51 10.66
CA ILE A 66 -6.10 -4.53 9.39
C ILE A 66 -7.53 -4.01 9.58
N THR A 67 -7.95 -3.04 8.78
CA THR A 67 -9.30 -2.44 8.79
C THR A 67 -10.07 -2.64 7.48
N LEU A 68 -9.40 -3.09 6.41
CA LEU A 68 -10.00 -3.51 5.14
C LEU A 68 -9.26 -4.72 4.54
N PRO A 69 -9.80 -5.44 3.55
CA PRO A 69 -9.08 -6.50 2.86
C PRO A 69 -7.72 -6.01 2.32
N VAL A 70 -6.66 -6.79 2.57
CA VAL A 70 -5.29 -6.49 2.11
C VAL A 70 -4.76 -7.65 1.28
N LEU A 71 -4.31 -7.34 0.06
CA LEU A 71 -3.57 -8.26 -0.80
C LEU A 71 -2.09 -7.85 -0.82
N LEU A 72 -1.21 -8.78 -0.47
CA LEU A 72 0.23 -8.59 -0.62
C LEU A 72 0.71 -9.25 -1.92
N SER A 73 1.31 -8.45 -2.79
CA SER A 73 1.98 -8.94 -4.01
C SER A 73 3.48 -9.07 -3.77
N HIS A 74 4.07 -10.14 -4.32
CA HIS A 74 5.51 -10.36 -4.40
C HIS A 74 6.01 -10.10 -5.83
#